data_AF-A0A258XM71-F1
#
_entry.id   AF-A0A258XM71-F1
#
_cell.length_a   1.000
_cell.length_b   1.000
_cell.length_c   1.000
_cell.angle_alpha   90.00
_cell.angle_beta   90.00
_cell.angle_gamma   90.00
#
_symmetry.space_group_name_H-M   'P 1'
#
loop_
_entity.id
_entity.type
_entity.pdbx_description
1 polymer ?
#
loop_
_entity_poly.entity_id
_entity_poly.type
_entity_poly.pdbx_seq_one_letter_code
_entity_poly.pdbx_strand_id
1 'polypeptide(L)'
;MTRLTDGRWMLLCETCGPRRGGLHLGLAFPDAPDRSQPQPFGIELPVGFDPVEMAPLPDGRLLILTRRLSLIPPHFESGLVLADPAKLDPKRPWQTQELARIDVRAMRENYEAMVVKDTSKGPEVWLLSDENGSALQETRLMKLRLDMARLPH
;
A
#
# COMPACT_ATOMS: atom_id res chain seq x y z
N MET A 1 -1.24 -5.57 -6.98
CA MET A 1 -0.55 -5.29 -8.27
C MET A 1 -1.23 -4.10 -8.90
N THR A 2 -0.51 -3.15 -9.47
CA THR A 2 -1.15 -1.94 -10.01
C THR A 2 -0.48 -1.44 -11.29
N ARG A 3 -1.25 -0.75 -12.14
CA ARG A 3 -0.75 -0.02 -13.31
C ARG A 3 -0.56 1.45 -12.93
N LEU A 4 0.62 1.99 -13.18
CA LEU A 4 0.96 3.38 -12.93
C LEU A 4 0.35 4.31 -13.99
N THR A 5 0.30 5.60 -13.67
CA THR A 5 -0.19 6.63 -14.59
C THR A 5 0.69 6.77 -15.85
N ASP A 6 1.98 6.42 -15.75
CA ASP A 6 2.93 6.41 -16.87
C ASP A 6 2.89 5.12 -17.71
N GLY A 7 2.01 4.17 -17.37
CA GLY A 7 1.80 2.92 -18.10
C GLY A 7 2.61 1.73 -17.59
N ARG A 8 3.62 1.94 -16.75
CA ARG A 8 4.36 0.85 -16.09
C ARG A 8 3.45 0.03 -15.18
N TRP A 9 3.85 -1.20 -14.87
CA TRP A 9 3.19 -2.04 -13.88
C TRP A 9 4.09 -2.30 -12.69
N MET A 10 3.51 -2.36 -11.50
CA MET A 10 4.22 -2.67 -10.26
C MET A 10 3.52 -3.76 -9.47
N LEU A 11 4.34 -4.67 -8.95
CA LEU A 11 3.93 -5.74 -8.04
C LEU A 11 4.78 -5.61 -6.78
N LEU A 12 4.15 -5.75 -5.62
CA LEU A 12 4.82 -5.94 -4.34
C LEU A 12 4.50 -7.33 -3.84
N CYS A 13 5.50 -8.00 -3.27
CA CYS A 13 5.27 -9.22 -2.55
C CYS A 13 4.94 -8.91 -1.09
N GLU A 14 3.84 -9.47 -0.60
CA GLU A 14 3.43 -9.36 0.79
C GLU A 14 4.49 -9.93 1.73
N THR A 15 4.93 -11.17 1.50
CA THR A 15 5.77 -11.91 2.45
C THR A 15 7.21 -12.19 2.00
N CYS A 16 7.67 -11.62 0.89
CA CYS A 16 9.01 -11.88 0.34
C CYS A 16 10.04 -10.86 0.82
N GLY A 17 11.26 -11.35 1.06
CA GLY A 17 12.39 -10.53 1.50
C GLY A 17 12.69 -10.70 2.99
N PRO A 18 13.79 -10.10 3.48
CA PRO A 18 14.11 -10.11 4.90
C PRO A 18 13.09 -9.23 5.64
N ARG A 19 12.04 -9.83 6.22
CA ARG A 19 11.04 -9.10 7.04
C ARG A 19 11.69 -8.30 8.19
N ARG A 20 12.91 -8.67 8.60
CA ARG A 20 13.71 -7.90 9.57
C ARG A 20 14.04 -6.52 8.98
N GLY A 21 13.51 -5.48 9.62
CA GLY A 21 13.78 -4.10 9.23
C GLY A 21 12.81 -3.51 8.19
N GLY A 22 11.72 -4.21 7.85
CA GLY A 22 10.69 -3.67 6.95
C GLY A 22 11.06 -3.69 5.46
N LEU A 23 12.05 -4.50 5.07
CA LEU A 23 12.44 -4.65 3.67
C LEU A 23 11.57 -5.69 2.96
N HIS A 24 10.90 -5.28 1.89
CA HIS A 24 10.12 -6.14 1.00
C HIS A 24 10.68 -6.11 -0.42
N LEU A 25 10.25 -7.06 -1.24
CA LEU A 25 10.62 -7.15 -2.66
C LEU A 25 9.45 -6.82 -3.56
N GLY A 26 9.75 -6.19 -4.70
CA GLY A 26 8.80 -5.89 -5.74
C GLY A 26 9.37 -6.11 -7.14
N LEU A 27 8.49 -6.11 -8.13
CA LEU A 27 8.82 -6.17 -9.54
C LEU A 27 8.21 -4.96 -10.25
N ALA A 28 9.03 -4.24 -11.01
CA ALA A 28 8.60 -3.17 -11.90
C ALA A 28 8.67 -3.66 -13.35
N PHE A 29 7.59 -3.44 -14.11
CA PHE A 29 7.49 -3.82 -15.50
C PHE A 29 7.34 -2.57 -16.37
N PRO A 30 8.12 -2.40 -17.44
CA PRO A 30 7.99 -1.28 -18.37
C PRO A 30 6.63 -1.22 -19.09
N ASP A 31 5.98 -2.36 -19.29
CA ASP A 31 4.65 -2.52 -19.90
C ASP A 31 3.90 -3.65 -19.16
N ALA A 32 2.78 -4.15 -19.69
CA ALA A 32 2.05 -5.27 -19.11
C ALA A 32 2.96 -6.49 -18.83
N PRO A 33 2.70 -7.25 -17.75
CA PRO A 33 3.55 -8.38 -17.36
C PRO A 33 3.69 -9.50 -18.40
N ASP A 34 2.73 -9.64 -19.31
CA ASP A 34 2.76 -10.59 -20.43
C ASP A 34 3.60 -10.08 -21.62
N ARG A 35 3.99 -8.80 -21.63
CA ARG A 35 4.67 -8.12 -22.74
C ARG A 35 6.08 -7.64 -22.41
N SER A 36 6.47 -7.66 -21.14
CA SER A 36 7.75 -7.10 -20.70
C SER A 36 8.39 -7.92 -19.59
N GLN A 37 9.72 -7.83 -19.49
CA GLN A 37 10.48 -8.48 -18.43
C GLN A 37 10.48 -7.62 -17.16
N PRO A 38 10.38 -8.24 -15.97
CA PRO A 38 10.41 -7.49 -14.71
C PRO A 38 11.83 -7.03 -14.35
N GLN A 39 11.91 -5.87 -13.71
CA GLN A 39 13.05 -5.41 -12.95
C GLN A 39 12.77 -5.55 -11.45
N PRO A 40 13.49 -6.42 -10.72
CA PRO A 40 13.37 -6.52 -9.27
C PRO A 40 13.84 -5.25 -8.57
N PHE A 41 13.20 -4.91 -7.45
CA PHE A 41 13.63 -3.85 -6.55
C PHE A 41 13.31 -4.22 -5.09
N GLY A 42 14.00 -3.57 -4.15
CA GLY A 42 13.65 -3.59 -2.74
C GLY A 42 12.85 -2.35 -2.36
N ILE A 43 11.94 -2.46 -1.38
CA ILE A 43 11.18 -1.34 -0.82
C ILE A 43 11.19 -1.42 0.70
N GLU A 44 11.36 -0.27 1.36
CA GLU A 44 11.31 -0.16 2.82
C GLU A 44 9.93 0.34 3.27
N LEU A 45 9.29 -0.45 4.13
CA LEU A 45 7.99 -0.19 4.75
C LEU A 45 8.16 -0.09 6.28
N PRO A 46 7.17 0.46 7.00
CA PRO A 46 7.18 0.45 8.46
C PRO A 46 7.41 -0.96 9.02
N VAL A 47 8.31 -1.08 9.98
CA VAL A 47 8.72 -2.38 10.54
C VAL A 47 7.51 -3.16 11.07
N GLY A 48 7.37 -4.39 10.60
CA GLY A 48 6.30 -5.31 11.01
C GLY A 48 4.99 -5.14 10.24
N PHE A 49 4.93 -4.23 9.26
CA PHE A 49 3.81 -4.10 8.34
C PHE A 49 4.14 -4.72 6.97
N ASP A 50 3.24 -5.54 6.47
CA ASP A 50 3.33 -6.15 5.14
C ASP A 50 2.47 -5.34 4.14
N PRO A 51 2.89 -5.16 2.87
CA PRO A 51 2.09 -4.50 1.85
C PRO A 51 0.98 -5.44 1.34
N VAL A 52 -0.24 -4.92 1.21
CA VAL A 52 -1.40 -5.70 0.73
C VAL A 52 -2.05 -5.14 -0.52
N GLU A 53 -2.01 -3.83 -0.73
CA GLU A 53 -2.53 -3.21 -1.95
C GLU A 53 -1.79 -1.92 -2.30
N MET A 54 -1.86 -1.52 -3.57
CA MET A 54 -1.31 -0.27 -4.08
C MET A 54 -2.27 0.42 -5.07
N ALA A 55 -2.40 1.73 -4.96
CA ALA A 55 -3.18 2.52 -5.90
C ALA A 55 -2.42 3.80 -6.32
N PRO A 56 -2.43 4.16 -7.62
CA PRO A 56 -1.85 5.41 -8.07
C PRO A 56 -2.68 6.60 -7.60
N LEU A 57 -1.97 7.65 -7.22
CA LEU A 57 -2.53 8.99 -7.01
C LEU A 57 -2.52 9.78 -8.33
N PRO A 58 -3.33 10.84 -8.45
CA PRO A 58 -3.39 11.64 -9.68
C PRO A 58 -2.07 12.32 -10.09
N ASP A 59 -1.16 12.53 -9.15
CA ASP A 59 0.16 13.12 -9.40
C ASP A 59 1.25 12.08 -9.76
N GLY A 60 0.88 10.81 -9.92
CA GLY A 60 1.79 9.73 -10.29
C GLY A 60 2.50 9.04 -9.13
N ARG A 61 2.35 9.53 -7.89
CA ARG A 61 2.80 8.80 -6.70
C ARG A 61 1.92 7.59 -6.43
N LEU A 62 2.40 6.66 -5.61
CA LEU A 62 1.65 5.50 -5.15
C LEU A 62 1.26 5.65 -3.69
N LEU A 63 0.00 5.37 -3.40
CA LEU A 63 -0.45 5.04 -2.06
C LEU A 63 -0.40 3.53 -1.91
N ILE A 64 0.23 3.04 -0.85
CA ILE A 64 0.37 1.62 -0.54
C ILE A 64 -0.33 1.39 0.80
N LEU A 65 -1.28 0.44 0.79
CA LEU A 65 -1.93 -0.07 1.98
C LEU A 65 -1.04 -1.15 2.57
N THR A 66 -0.70 -1.00 3.83
CA THR A 66 0.04 -2.00 4.60
C THR A 66 -0.79 -2.48 5.78
N ARG A 67 -0.49 -3.68 6.30
CA ARG A 67 -1.15 -4.22 7.48
C ARG A 67 -0.18 -4.93 8.39
N ARG A 68 -0.57 -5.08 9.66
CA ARG A 68 0.06 -6.03 10.58
C ARG A 68 -0.97 -6.73 11.44
N LEU A 69 -0.69 -7.98 11.78
CA LEU A 69 -1.44 -8.74 12.79
C LEU A 69 -0.71 -8.65 14.14
N SER A 70 -1.28 -7.92 15.08
CA SER A 70 -0.88 -7.94 16.48
C SER A 70 -1.45 -9.18 17.14
N LEU A 71 -0.65 -9.98 17.85
CA LEU A 71 -1.08 -11.28 18.40
C LEU A 71 -1.69 -11.21 19.81
N ILE A 72 -1.39 -10.18 20.61
CA ILE A 72 -1.78 -10.11 22.02
C ILE A 72 -2.26 -8.68 22.38
N PRO A 73 -3.59 -8.45 22.53
CA PRO A 73 -4.66 -9.32 22.03
C PRO A 73 -4.66 -9.37 20.49
N PRO A 74 -5.23 -10.42 19.85
CA PRO A 74 -5.33 -10.49 18.39
C PRO A 74 -6.09 -9.29 17.79
N HIS A 75 -5.44 -8.52 16.91
CA HIS A 75 -6.09 -7.48 16.12
C HIS A 75 -5.26 -7.07 14.92
N PHE A 76 -5.92 -6.51 13.90
CA PHE A 76 -5.26 -5.89 12.77
C PHE A 76 -5.00 -4.40 13.02
N GLU A 77 -3.92 -3.91 12.43
CA GLU A 77 -3.66 -2.49 12.23
C GLU A 77 -3.29 -2.28 10.78
N SER A 78 -3.72 -1.16 10.20
CA SER A 78 -3.38 -0.80 8.82
C SER A 78 -2.57 0.48 8.77
N GLY A 79 -1.70 0.59 7.78
CA GLY A 79 -0.92 1.78 7.48
C GLY A 79 -1.19 2.25 6.06
N LEU A 80 -1.08 3.56 5.84
CA LEU A 80 -1.03 4.14 4.50
C LEU A 80 0.34 4.77 4.31
N VAL A 81 1.09 4.28 3.33
CA VAL A 81 2.41 4.81 3.00
C VAL A 81 2.44 5.36 1.58
N LEU A 82 3.17 6.43 1.40
CA LEU A 82 3.39 7.11 0.13
C LEU A 82 4.73 6.70 -0.45
N ALA A 83 4.75 6.44 -1.74
CA ALA A 83 5.97 6.13 -2.47
C ALA A 83 5.96 6.88 -3.81
N ASP A 84 7.11 7.42 -4.22
CA ASP A 84 7.26 8.12 -5.49
C ASP A 84 8.00 7.23 -6.51
N PRO A 85 7.32 6.68 -7.53
CA PRO A 85 7.93 5.79 -8.52
C PRO A 85 9.05 6.43 -9.34
N ALA A 86 9.16 7.76 -9.36
CA ALA A 86 10.27 8.46 -10.01
C ALA A 86 11.57 8.39 -9.20
N LYS A 87 11.49 8.11 -7.89
CA LYS A 87 12.63 7.96 -6.98
C LYS A 87 13.12 6.50 -6.86
N LEU A 88 12.54 5.57 -7.62
CA LEU A 88 12.91 4.15 -7.61
C LEU A 88 14.32 3.96 -8.20
N ASP A 89 15.27 3.49 -7.39
CA ASP A 89 16.57 2.99 -7.82
C ASP A 89 16.64 1.48 -7.57
N PRO A 90 16.66 0.62 -8.59
CA PRO A 90 16.73 -0.83 -8.44
C PRO A 90 17.93 -1.35 -7.63
N LYS A 91 18.98 -0.53 -7.44
CA LYS A 91 20.19 -0.90 -6.68
C LYS A 91 20.09 -0.56 -5.20
N ARG A 92 19.04 0.14 -4.76
CA ARG A 92 18.85 0.58 -3.37
C ARG A 92 17.41 0.33 -2.94
N PRO A 93 17.14 0.06 -1.65
CA PRO A 93 15.76 -0.03 -1.20
C PRO A 93 15.02 1.29 -1.43
N TRP A 94 13.87 1.21 -2.10
CA TRP A 94 12.98 2.33 -2.36
C TRP A 94 12.35 2.78 -1.05
N GLN A 95 12.64 4.03 -0.67
CA GLN A 95 12.16 4.63 0.56
C GLN A 95 10.69 5.03 0.43
N THR A 96 9.91 4.76 1.47
CA THR A 96 8.51 5.18 1.57
C THR A 96 8.30 6.14 2.73
N GLN A 97 7.18 6.85 2.71
CA GLN A 97 6.79 7.74 3.78
C GLN A 97 5.44 7.36 4.35
N GLU A 98 5.42 7.07 5.65
CA GLU A 98 4.18 6.80 6.36
C GLU A 98 3.32 8.07 6.48
N LEU A 99 2.08 7.99 6.03
CA LEU A 99 1.11 9.09 6.08
C LEU A 99 0.14 8.95 7.25
N ALA A 100 -0.31 7.73 7.53
CA ALA A 100 -1.31 7.47 8.55
C ALA A 100 -1.28 6.02 9.04
N ARG A 101 -1.76 5.83 10.27
CA ARG A 101 -2.09 4.52 10.86
C ARG A 101 -3.58 4.47 11.20
N ILE A 102 -4.19 3.33 10.94
CA ILE A 102 -5.54 2.97 11.36
C ILE A 102 -5.40 1.97 12.50
N ASP A 103 -5.13 2.51 13.69
CA ASP A 103 -4.88 1.76 14.92
C ASP A 103 -5.83 2.21 16.04
N VAL A 104 -6.91 2.94 15.75
CA VAL A 104 -7.96 3.21 16.72
C VAL A 104 -8.88 2.00 16.80
N ARG A 105 -9.16 1.49 18.02
CA ARG A 105 -9.92 0.24 18.23
C ARG A 105 -11.22 0.13 17.42
N ALA A 106 -11.98 1.23 17.30
CA ALA A 106 -13.24 1.25 16.55
C ALA A 106 -13.05 1.14 15.03
N MET A 107 -11.87 1.46 14.51
CA MET A 107 -11.55 1.53 13.08
C MET A 107 -10.67 0.38 12.59
N ARG A 108 -9.91 -0.25 13.49
CA ARG A 108 -9.08 -1.44 13.21
C ARG A 108 -9.93 -2.53 12.55
N GLU A 109 -9.44 -3.04 11.43
CA GLU A 109 -9.98 -4.19 10.71
C GLU A 109 -8.92 -4.71 9.72
N ASN A 110 -9.07 -5.92 9.19
CA ASN A 110 -8.23 -6.50 8.14
C ASN A 110 -8.49 -5.88 6.75
N TYR A 111 -8.14 -4.61 6.57
CA TYR A 111 -8.20 -3.96 5.25
C TYR A 111 -7.17 -4.58 4.29
N GLU A 112 -7.65 -5.14 3.19
CA GLU A 112 -6.82 -5.76 2.15
C GLU A 112 -7.05 -5.17 0.75
N ALA A 113 -8.14 -4.43 0.55
CA ALA A 113 -8.43 -3.79 -0.73
C ALA A 113 -8.48 -2.27 -0.59
N MET A 114 -7.96 -1.59 -1.61
CA MET A 114 -7.92 -0.13 -1.69
C MET A 114 -8.19 0.36 -3.12
N VAL A 115 -9.01 1.39 -3.24
CA VAL A 115 -9.18 2.17 -4.48
C VAL A 115 -9.01 3.65 -4.19
N VAL A 116 -8.27 4.34 -5.05
CA VAL A 116 -8.22 5.80 -5.08
C VAL A 116 -9.10 6.28 -6.22
N LYS A 117 -10.05 7.16 -5.91
CA LYS A 117 -10.91 7.82 -6.90
C LYS A 117 -10.64 9.31 -6.89
N ASP A 118 -10.22 9.84 -8.04
CA ASP A 118 -10.11 11.29 -8.20
C ASP A 118 -11.51 11.90 -8.39
N THR A 119 -11.80 12.95 -7.64
CA THR A 119 -13.11 13.62 -7.65
C THR A 119 -12.93 15.13 -7.70
N SER A 120 -14.01 15.87 -7.97
CA SER A 120 -13.97 17.34 -7.96
C SER A 120 -13.60 17.95 -6.60
N LYS A 121 -13.62 17.17 -5.52
CA LYS A 121 -13.25 17.59 -4.15
C LYS A 121 -11.86 17.09 -3.73
N GLY A 122 -11.11 16.51 -4.65
CA GLY A 122 -9.84 15.84 -4.42
C GLY A 122 -9.96 14.31 -4.28
N PRO A 123 -8.83 13.60 -4.09
CA PRO A 123 -8.81 12.15 -4.08
C PRO A 123 -9.53 11.56 -2.86
N GLU A 124 -10.39 10.59 -3.14
CA GLU A 124 -11.06 9.75 -2.14
C GLU A 124 -10.39 8.38 -2.10
N VAL A 125 -10.00 7.93 -0.90
CA VAL A 125 -9.43 6.60 -0.69
C VAL A 125 -10.50 5.73 -0.05
N TRP A 126 -10.83 4.63 -0.71
CA TRP A 126 -11.79 3.64 -0.22
C TRP A 126 -11.03 2.39 0.18
N LEU A 127 -11.23 1.94 1.42
CA LEU A 127 -10.65 0.72 1.96
C LEU A 127 -11.75 -0.28 2.25
N LEU A 128 -11.55 -1.53 1.87
CA LEU A 128 -12.47 -2.63 2.14
C LEU A 128 -11.73 -3.70 2.94
N SER A 129 -12.35 -4.16 4.02
CA SER A 129 -11.86 -5.30 4.77
C SER A 129 -12.13 -6.61 4.05
N ASP A 130 -11.19 -7.53 4.23
CA ASP A 130 -11.36 -8.91 3.81
C ASP A 130 -12.49 -9.60 4.59
N GLU A 131 -13.07 -10.63 3.97
CA GLU A 131 -14.09 -11.49 4.54
C GLU A 131 -13.51 -12.91 4.64
N ASN A 132 -12.85 -13.23 5.74
CA ASN A 132 -12.29 -14.58 5.96
C ASN A 132 -13.15 -15.46 6.90
N GLY A 133 -14.38 -15.04 7.22
CA GLY A 133 -15.31 -15.79 8.07
C GLY A 133 -14.96 -15.82 9.56
N SER A 134 -14.02 -14.98 10.02
CA SER A 134 -13.68 -14.83 11.44
C SER A 134 -14.78 -14.15 12.25
N ALA A 135 -15.12 -14.71 13.42
CA ALA A 135 -16.06 -14.09 14.36
C ALA A 135 -15.55 -12.78 15.01
N LEU A 136 -14.26 -12.45 14.80
CA LEU A 136 -13.63 -11.23 15.33
C LEU A 136 -13.50 -10.13 14.28
N GLN A 137 -13.98 -10.36 13.06
CA GLN A 137 -13.87 -9.41 11.95
C GLN A 137 -15.24 -9.06 11.39
N GLU A 138 -15.34 -7.84 10.89
CA GLU A 138 -16.51 -7.32 10.20
C GLU A 138 -16.16 -6.94 8.76
N THR A 139 -17.11 -7.11 7.84
CA THR A 139 -17.02 -6.51 6.52
C THR A 139 -17.28 -5.01 6.63
N ARG A 140 -16.24 -4.21 6.41
CA ARG A 140 -16.23 -2.76 6.62
C ARG A 140 -15.75 -2.05 5.37
N LEU A 141 -16.45 -0.97 5.04
CA LEU A 141 -16.03 -0.02 4.02
C LEU A 141 -15.66 1.29 4.71
N MET A 142 -14.41 1.71 4.56
CA MET A 142 -13.93 2.99 5.06
C MET A 142 -13.64 3.94 3.91
N LYS A 143 -14.11 5.18 4.04
CA LYS A 143 -13.83 6.26 3.09
C LYS A 143 -12.98 7.33 3.77
N LEU A 144 -11.84 7.64 3.17
CA LEU A 144 -10.93 8.70 3.58
C LEU A 144 -10.85 9.76 2.49
N ARG A 145 -10.54 11.00 2.87
CA ARG A 145 -10.25 12.08 1.94
C ARG A 145 -8.77 12.45 2.08
N LEU A 146 -8.05 12.45 0.96
CA LEU A 146 -6.65 12.82 0.93
C LEU A 146 -6.50 14.30 0.59
N ASP A 147 -5.77 15.04 1.42
CA ASP A 147 -5.40 16.43 1.14
C ASP A 147 -4.05 16.47 0.43
N MET A 148 -4.08 16.57 -0.90
CA MET A 148 -2.89 16.55 -1.74
C MET A 148 -1.90 17.66 -1.40
N ALA A 149 -2.38 18.82 -0.93
CA ALA A 149 -1.52 19.96 -0.60
C ALA A 149 -0.74 19.75 0.70
N ARG A 150 -1.13 18.77 1.52
CA ARG A 150 -0.47 18.40 2.78
C ARG A 150 0.38 17.16 2.66
N LEU A 151 0.44 16.55 1.47
CA LEU A 151 1.34 15.44 1.25
C LEU A 151 2.79 15.93 1.30
N PRO A 152 3.70 15.12 1.87
CA PRO A 152 5.12 15.42 1.88
C PRO A 152 5.69 15.46 0.46
N HIS A 153 6.79 16.21 0.26
CA HIS A 153 7.45 16.41 -1.04
C HIS A 153 8.59 15.41 -1.30
#